data_AF-A0A8C8DWT8-F1
#
_entry.id   AF-A0A8C8DWT8-F1
#
_cell.length_a   1.000
_cell.length_b   1.000
_cell.length_c   1.000
_cell.angle_alpha   90.00
_cell.angle_beta   90.00
_cell.angle_gamma   90.00
#
_symmetry.space_group_name_H-M   'P 1'
#
loop_
_entity.id
_entity.type
_entity.pdbx_description
1 polymer ?
#
loop_
_entity_poly.entity_id
_entity_poly.type
_entity_poly.pdbx_seq_one_letter_code
_entity_poly.pdbx_strand_id
1 'polypeptide(L)' 'MTFQAVSTQPDWVSVLGVFPGSPVLLSGCRGGLLRLWHCDSMASLGEVQGHDSPINGLASNRSHLFTASE' A
#
# COMPACT_ATOMS: atom_id res chain seq x y z
N MET A 1 21.43 11.06 -6.27
CA MET A 1 20.01 10.67 -6.12
C MET A 1 19.94 9.18 -6.40
N THR A 2 19.66 8.37 -5.39
CA THR A 2 19.59 6.91 -5.54
C THR A 2 18.12 6.52 -5.64
N PHE A 3 17.78 5.69 -6.63
CA PHE A 3 16.43 5.15 -6.77
C PHE A 3 16.40 3.75 -6.17
N GLN A 4 15.36 3.45 -5.40
CA GLN A 4 15.09 2.12 -4.88
C GLN A 4 13.76 1.64 -5.47
N ALA A 5 13.72 0.35 -5.83
CA ALA A 5 12.53 -0.30 -6.34
C ALA A 5 12.27 -1.56 -5.52
N VAL A 6 11.02 -1.75 -5.12
CA VAL A 6 10.54 -2.96 -4.45
C VAL A 6 9.26 -3.39 -5.15
N SER A 7 9.21 -4.67 -5.53
CA SER A 7 8.00 -5.27 -6.06
C SER A 7 7.87 -6.69 -5.53
N THR A 8 6.77 -6.93 -4.83
CA THR A 8 6.43 -8.23 -4.29
C THR A 8 4.95 -8.56 -4.50
N GLN A 9 4.16 -7.66 -5.12
CA GLN A 9 2.71 -7.86 -5.21
C GLN A 9 2.38 -8.95 -6.24
N PRO A 10 1.44 -9.86 -5.92
CA PRO A 10 1.12 -10.99 -6.79
C PRO A 10 0.31 -10.60 -8.02
N ASP A 11 -0.17 -9.35 -8.08
CA ASP A 11 -1.05 -8.82 -9.12
C ASP A 11 -0.69 -7.36 -9.39
N TRP A 12 -1.33 -6.73 -10.39
CA TRP A 12 -1.11 -5.35 -10.77
C TRP A 12 -1.26 -4.41 -9.56
N VAL A 13 -0.46 -3.37 -9.48
CA VAL A 13 -0.67 -2.33 -8.47
C VAL A 13 -1.69 -1.35 -9.04
N SER A 14 -2.85 -1.23 -8.38
CA SER A 14 -3.89 -0.25 -8.76
C SER A 14 -3.77 1.06 -8.01
N VAL A 15 -3.16 1.05 -6.82
CA VAL A 15 -3.11 2.22 -5.94
C VAL A 15 -1.83 2.24 -5.13
N LEU A 16 -1.32 3.45 -4.90
CA LEU A 16 -0.17 3.74 -4.04
C LEU A 16 -0.55 4.86 -3.07
N GLY A 17 -0.01 4.81 -1.86
CA GLY A 17 -0.24 5.82 -0.82
C GLY A 17 0.89 5.91 0.19
N VAL A 18 0.95 7.05 0.87
CA VAL A 18 1.83 7.27 2.03
C VAL A 18 0.95 7.55 3.23
N PHE A 19 1.25 6.96 4.38
CA PHE A 19 0.51 7.27 5.60
C PHE A 19 1.05 8.55 6.25
N PRO A 20 0.25 9.61 6.44
CA PRO A 20 0.72 10.85 7.03
C PRO A 20 1.18 10.65 8.49
N GLY A 21 2.39 11.10 8.82
CA GLY A 21 2.92 11.05 10.18
C GLY A 21 3.57 9.72 10.59
N SER A 22 3.65 8.75 9.68
CA SER A 22 4.46 7.52 9.84
C SER A 22 5.29 7.30 8.58
N PRO A 23 6.52 6.75 8.67
CA PRO A 23 7.33 6.43 7.51
C PRO A 23 6.83 5.15 6.83
N VAL A 24 5.56 5.11 6.43
CA VAL A 24 4.90 3.94 5.84
C VAL A 24 4.39 4.25 4.44
N LEU A 25 4.84 3.43 3.48
CA LEU A 25 4.31 3.34 2.13
C LEU A 25 3.32 2.19 2.03
N LEU A 26 2.30 2.38 1.21
CA LEU A 26 1.24 1.42 0.95
C LEU A 26 1.06 1.22 -0.55
N SER A 27 0.75 -0.01 -0.94
CA SER A 27 0.22 -0.33 -2.26
C SER A 27 -1.00 -1.24 -2.12
N GLY A 28 -1.93 -1.15 -3.07
CA GLY A 28 -3.04 -2.07 -3.23
C GLY A 28 -3.07 -2.66 -4.64
N CYS A 29 -3.55 -3.92 -4.76
CA CYS A 29 -3.69 -4.60 -6.06
C CYS A 29 -5.14 -4.94 -6.43
N ARG A 30 -5.29 -5.51 -7.65
CA ARG A 30 -6.54 -6.11 -8.14
C ARG A 30 -7.03 -7.28 -7.31
N GLY A 31 -6.12 -8.04 -6.69
CA GLY A 31 -6.46 -9.13 -5.78
C GLY A 31 -6.86 -8.71 -4.37
N GLY A 32 -7.10 -7.41 -4.11
CA GLY A 32 -7.55 -6.94 -2.79
C GLY A 32 -6.48 -6.93 -1.69
N LEU A 33 -5.22 -7.23 -2.04
CA LEU A 33 -4.09 -7.28 -1.11
C LEU A 33 -3.44 -5.90 -0.97
N LEU A 34 -3.26 -5.46 0.27
CA LEU A 34 -2.41 -4.34 0.62
C LEU A 34 -1.03 -4.83 1.05
N ARG A 35 0.02 -4.13 0.62
CA ARG A 35 1.35 -4.30 1.19
C ARG A 35 1.87 -2.99 1.77
N LEU A 36 2.60 -3.12 2.87
CA LEU A 36 3.18 -2.03 3.63
C LEU A 36 4.70 -2.12 3.63
N TRP A 37 5.37 -0.97 3.54
CA TRP A 37 6.82 -0.84 3.62
C TRP A 37 7.23 0.37 4.44
N HIS A 38 8.40 0.29 5.05
CA HIS A 38 9.04 1.44 5.64
C HIS A 38 9.63 2.34 4.54
N CYS A 39 9.36 3.65 4.55
CA CYS A 39 9.78 4.59 3.49
C CYS A 39 11.29 4.59 3.24
N ASP A 40 12.10 4.63 4.31
CA ASP A 40 13.56 4.83 4.15
C ASP A 40 14.33 3.54 3.87
N SER A 41 14.01 2.45 4.57
CA SER A 41 14.71 1.17 4.41
C SER A 41 14.12 0.31 3.29
N MET A 42 12.91 0.65 2.82
CA MET A 42 12.11 -0.17 1.91
C MET A 42 11.87 -1.60 2.44
N ALA A 43 12.04 -1.81 3.74
CA ALA A 43 11.75 -3.08 4.40
C ALA A 43 10.23 -3.33 4.38
N SER A 44 9.83 -4.55 4.03
CA SER A 44 8.43 -4.94 4.12
C SER A 44 7.98 -4.97 5.58
N LEU A 45 6.89 -4.27 5.87
CA LEU A 45 6.27 -4.23 7.20
C LEU A 45 5.17 -5.28 7.33
N GLY A 46 4.63 -5.76 6.22
CA GLY A 46 3.63 -6.81 6.17
C GLY A 46 2.62 -6.64 5.05
N GLU A 47 1.68 -7.56 5.03
CA GLU A 47 0.59 -7.65 4.06
C GLU A 47 -0.75 -7.77 4.78
N VAL A 48 -1.78 -7.19 4.18
CA VAL A 48 -3.15 -7.21 4.70
C VAL A 48 -4.10 -7.51 3.56
N GLN A 49 -4.87 -8.59 3.66
CA GLN A 49 -6.00 -8.80 2.75
C GLN A 49 -7.12 -7.84 3.17
N GLY A 50 -7.29 -6.75 2.42
CA GLY A 50 -8.28 -5.73 2.75
C GLY A 50 -9.64 -6.01 2.12
N HIS A 51 -9.62 -6.53 0.89
CA HIS A 51 -10.82 -6.79 0.07
C HIS A 51 -10.65 -8.10 -0.68
N ASP A 52 -11.74 -8.66 -1.21
CA ASP A 52 -11.73 -9.78 -2.17
C ASP A 52 -11.85 -9.32 -3.63
N SER A 53 -12.04 -8.01 -3.84
CA SER A 53 -12.13 -7.35 -5.14
C SER A 53 -11.01 -6.28 -5.31
N PRO A 54 -10.86 -5.67 -6.50
CA PRO A 54 -9.81 -4.71 -6.77
C PRO A 54 -9.87 -3.46 -5.90
N ILE A 55 -8.76 -3.14 -5.23
CA ILE A 55 -8.64 -1.88 -4.50
C ILE A 55 -8.53 -0.75 -5.52
N ASN A 56 -9.54 0.11 -5.56
CA ASN A 56 -9.66 1.19 -6.53
C ASN A 56 -9.45 2.59 -5.90
N GLY A 57 -9.41 2.67 -4.56
CA GLY A 57 -9.23 3.93 -3.86
C GLY A 57 -8.51 3.78 -2.53
N LEU A 58 -7.74 4.81 -2.18
CA LEU A 58 -7.07 4.94 -0.90
C LEU A 58 -7.17 6.39 -0.43
N ALA A 59 -7.53 6.56 0.84
CA ALA A 59 -7.56 7.86 1.49
C ALA A 59 -7.00 7.72 2.91
N SER A 60 -6.40 8.78 3.43
CA SER A 60 -5.87 8.79 4.79
C SER A 60 -6.24 10.07 5.51
N ASN A 61 -6.46 9.98 6.81
CA ASN A 61 -6.43 11.13 7.71
C ASN A 61 -5.17 11.06 8.60
N ARG A 62 -5.12 11.85 9.67
CA ARG A 62 -3.95 11.88 10.60
C ARG A 62 -3.72 10.57 11.37
N SER A 63 -4.67 9.65 11.35
CA SER A 63 -4.65 8.46 12.23
C SER A 63 -5.14 7.18 11.56
N HIS A 64 -5.86 7.27 10.44
CA HIS A 64 -6.52 6.15 9.80
C HIS A 64 -6.28 6.15 8.30
N LEU A 65 -6.21 4.94 7.77
CA LEU A 65 -6.22 4.64 6.35
C LEU A 65 -7.58 4.03 5.98
N PHE A 66 -8.13 4.49 4.86
CA PHE A 66 -9.36 4.00 4.27
C PHE A 66 -9.04 3.41 2.91
N THR A 67 -9.68 2.29 2.59
CA THR A 67 -9.57 1.61 1.30
C THR A 67 -10.95 1.44 0.72
N ALA A 68 -11.05 1.55 -0.60
CA ALA A 68 -12.28 1.34 -1.35
C ALA A 68 -12.07 0.25 -2.40
N SER A 69 -13.13 -0.51 -2.62
CA SER A 69 -13.21 -1.65 -3.52
C SER A 69 -14.57 -1.64 -4.22
N GLU A 70 -14.68 -2.33 -5.35
CA GLU A 70 -15.96 -2.57 -6.05
C GLU A 70 -16.97 -3.30 -5.17
#